data_AF-A0A316PMH3-F1
#
_entry.id   AF-A0A316PMH3-F1
#
_cell.length_a   1.000
_cell.length_b   1.000
_cell.length_c   1.000
_cell.angle_alpha   90.00
_cell.angle_beta   90.00
_cell.angle_gamma   90.00
#
_symmetry.space_group_name_H-M   'P 1'
#
loop_
_entity.id
_entity.type
_entity.pdbx_description
1 polymer ?
#
loop_
_entity_poly.entity_id
_entity_poly.type
_entity_poly.pdbx_seq_one_letter_code
_entity_poly.pdbx_strand_id
1 'polypeptide(L)' 'MARSNKIVVPDAKQSLDSFKMEVANSLNVNLKQGYNGDISAKEAGSIGGNMVKRMITYAENNMNGNMMK' A
#
# COMPACT_ATOMS: atom_id res chain seq x y z
N MET A 1 22.02 -9.73 5.77
CA MET A 1 21.69 -8.30 5.98
C MET A 1 20.18 -8.16 6.06
N ALA A 2 19.62 -7.83 7.22
CA ALA A 2 18.20 -7.52 7.32
C ALA A 2 18.00 -6.10 6.77
N ARG A 3 17.53 -6.00 5.52
CA ARG A 3 17.06 -4.75 4.93
C ARG A 3 15.88 -4.24 5.78
N SER A 4 16.15 -3.30 6.68
CA SER A 4 15.08 -2.64 7.43
C SER A 4 14.36 -1.72 6.44
N ASN A 5 13.16 -2.12 5.99
CA ASN A 5 12.26 -1.25 5.23
C ASN A 5 11.76 -0.17 6.20
N LYS A 6 12.61 0.83 6.46
CA LYS A 6 12.24 1.98 7.28
C LYS A 6 11.33 2.88 6.44
N ILE A 7 10.13 3.11 6.93
CA ILE A 7 9.19 4.03 6.31
C ILE A 7 9.79 5.43 6.40
N VAL A 8 9.76 6.17 5.28
CA VAL A 8 10.36 7.50 5.16
C VAL A 8 9.70 8.51 6.12
N VAL A 9 8.38 8.37 6.31
CA VAL A 9 7.59 9.15 7.27
C VAL A 9 7.10 8.21 8.38
N PRO A 10 7.76 8.17 9.56
CA PRO A 10 7.43 7.21 10.62
C PRO A 10 5.98 7.27 11.08
N ASP A 11 5.41 8.47 11.16
CA ASP A 11 4.03 8.71 11.61
C ASP A 11 2.99 8.10 10.64
N ALA A 12 3.36 7.92 9.37
CA ALA A 12 2.49 7.32 8.37
C ALA A 12 2.41 5.78 8.48
N LYS A 13 3.18 5.14 9.37
CA LYS A 13 3.24 3.68 9.48
C LYS A 13 1.87 3.05 9.67
N GLN A 14 1.11 3.53 10.65
CA GLN A 14 -0.21 2.99 10.94
C GLN A 14 -1.18 3.22 9.77
N SER A 15 -1.17 4.41 9.17
CA SER A 15 -1.99 4.73 8.00
C SER A 15 -1.66 3.83 6.81
N LEU A 16 -0.37 3.56 6.57
CA LEU A 16 0.07 2.66 5.51
C LEU A 16 -0.33 1.20 5.77
N ASP A 17 -0.31 0.75 7.02
CA ASP A 17 -0.78 -0.58 7.40
C ASP A 17 -2.29 -0.71 7.21
N SER A 18 -3.08 0.29 7.62
CA SER A 18 -4.52 0.33 7.34
C SER A 18 -4.82 0.33 5.84
N PHE A 19 -4.09 1.13 5.07
CA PHE A 19 -4.23 1.21 3.62
C PHE A 19 -3.91 -0.12 2.92
N LYS A 20 -2.86 -0.80 3.36
CA LYS A 20 -2.50 -2.14 2.87
C LYS A 20 -3.64 -3.15 3.10
N MET A 21 -4.27 -3.13 4.28
CA MET A 21 -5.42 -4.00 4.57
C MET A 21 -6.63 -3.67 3.71
N GLU A 22 -6.91 -2.38 3.50
CA GLU A 22 -7.99 -1.94 2.61
C GLU A 22 -7.79 -2.41 1.17
N VAL A 23 -6.56 -2.28 0.66
CA VAL A 23 -6.22 -2.76 -0.69
C VAL A 23 -6.36 -4.27 -0.77
N ALA A 24 -5.88 -5.02 0.22
CA ALA A 24 -6.05 -6.48 0.27
C ALA A 24 -7.53 -6.89 0.23
N ASN A 25 -8.37 -6.25 1.05
CA ASN A 25 -9.81 -6.47 1.07
C ASN A 25 -10.45 -6.18 -0.29
N SER A 26 -10.06 -5.09 -0.96
CA SER A 26 -10.58 -4.75 -2.29
C SER A 26 -10.23 -5.76 -3.39
N LEU A 27 -9.16 -6.52 -3.19
CA LEU A 27 -8.71 -7.58 -4.09
C LEU A 27 -9.24 -8.97 -3.68
N ASN A 28 -10.08 -9.04 -2.64
CA ASN A 28 -10.53 -10.29 -1.99
C ASN A 28 -9.37 -11.19 -1.56
N VAL A 29 -8.22 -10.61 -1.21
CA VAL A 29 -7.07 -11.34 -0.67
C VAL A 29 -7.13 -11.31 0.84
N ASN A 30 -7.12 -12.49 1.46
CA ASN A 30 -7.15 -12.62 2.91
C ASN A 30 -5.77 -12.33 3.51
N LEU A 31 -5.45 -11.05 3.69
CA LEU A 31 -4.23 -10.61 4.36
C LEU A 31 -4.46 -10.55 5.88
N LYS A 32 -3.65 -11.28 6.63
CA LYS A 32 -3.69 -11.34 8.10
C LYS A 32 -2.61 -10.44 8.71
N GLN A 33 -2.88 -9.94 9.91
CA GLN A 33 -1.85 -9.35 10.75
C GLN A 33 -0.97 -10.47 11.29
N GLY A 34 0.26 -10.59 10.78
CA GLY A 34 1.21 -11.63 11.15
C GLY A 34 1.66 -12.48 9.97
N TYR A 35 1.73 -13.79 10.16
CA TYR A 35 2.20 -14.71 9.13
C TYR A 35 1.16 -14.88 8.02
N ASN A 36 1.60 -14.66 6.78
CA ASN A 36 0.80 -14.79 5.56
C ASN A 36 1.45 -15.84 4.64
N GLY A 37 1.73 -17.03 5.15
CA GLY A 37 2.31 -18.11 4.32
C GLY A 37 1.31 -18.78 3.38
N ASP A 38 0.03 -18.52 3.58
CA ASP A 38 -1.09 -19.00 2.79
C ASP A 38 -1.38 -18.15 1.55
N ILE A 39 -0.91 -16.90 1.50
CA ILE A 39 -1.05 -16.05 0.32
C ILE A 39 0.07 -16.35 -0.68
N SER A 40 -0.29 -16.43 -1.96
CA SER A 40 0.70 -16.57 -3.03
C SER A 40 1.52 -15.30 -3.20
N ALA A 41 2.74 -15.44 -3.72
CA ALA A 41 3.58 -14.29 -4.06
C ALA A 41 2.90 -13.34 -5.07
N LYS A 42 2.02 -13.88 -5.93
CA LYS A 42 1.24 -13.10 -6.89
C LYS A 42 0.20 -12.22 -6.17
N GLU A 43 -0.50 -12.76 -5.19
CA GLU A 43 -1.48 -12.01 -4.39
C GLU A 43 -0.81 -10.92 -3.56
N ALA A 44 0.28 -11.26 -2.86
CA ALA A 44 1.08 -10.28 -2.12
C ALA A 44 1.61 -9.15 -3.04
N GLY A 45 2.12 -9.52 -4.22
CA GLY A 45 2.57 -8.56 -5.23
C GLY A 45 1.43 -7.68 -5.76
N SER A 46 0.23 -8.25 -5.94
CA SER A 46 -0.95 -7.52 -6.41
C SER A 46 -1.42 -6.48 -5.40
N ILE A 47 -1.33 -6.77 -4.10
CA ILE A 47 -1.61 -5.79 -3.04
C ILE A 47 -0.63 -4.62 -3.14
N GLY A 48 0.68 -4.89 -3.15
CA GLY A 48 1.70 -3.84 -3.22
C GLY A 48 1.59 -2.98 -4.49
N GLY A 49 1.34 -3.61 -5.64
CA GLY A 49 1.14 -2.89 -6.90
C GLY A 49 -0.09 -1.97 -6.88
N ASN A 50 -1.22 -2.44 -6.34
CA ASN A 50 -2.43 -1.64 -6.22
C ASN A 50 -2.29 -0.49 -5.21
N MET A 51 -1.52 -0.70 -4.12
CA MET A 51 -1.18 0.38 -3.19
C MET A 51 -0.46 1.51 -3.92
N VAL A 52 0.61 1.19 -4.67
CA VAL A 52 1.38 2.19 -5.43
C VAL A 52 0.51 2.88 -6.47
N LYS A 53 -0.31 2.12 -7.22
CA LYS A 53 -1.21 2.69 -8.23
C LYS A 53 -2.15 3.73 -7.63
N ARG A 54 -2.81 3.41 -6.52
CA ARG A 54 -3.72 4.34 -5.82
C ARG A 54 -3.00 5.56 -5.24
N MET A 55 -1.79 5.39 -4.69
CA MET A 55 -0.98 6.51 -4.20
C MET A 55 -0.60 7.47 -5.33
N ILE A 56 -0.21 6.93 -6.49
CA ILE A 56 0.10 7.74 -7.69
C ILE A 56 -1.16 8.47 -8.15
N THR A 57 -2.30 7.79 -8.28
CA THR A 57 -3.56 8.45 -8.65
C THR A 57 -3.93 9.57 -7.69
N TYR A 58 -3.76 9.38 -6.38
CA TYR A 58 -3.94 10.47 -5.42
C TYR A 58 -2.98 11.63 -5.67
N ALA A 59 -1.68 11.35 -5.86
CA ALA A 59 -0.70 12.38 -6.16
C ALA A 59 -1.02 13.14 -7.46
N GLU A 60 -1.37 12.44 -8.54
CA GLU A 60 -1.79 13.02 -9.82
C GLU A 60 -3.00 13.94 -9.67
N ASN A 61 -4.03 13.51 -8.93
CA ASN A 61 -5.21 14.33 -8.66
C ASN A 61 -4.88 15.60 -7.89
N ASN A 62 -3.98 15.52 -6.89
CA ASN A 62 -3.55 16.69 -6.12
C ASN A 62 -2.65 17.63 -6.94
N MET A 63 -1.80 17.08 -7.81
CA MET A 63 -0.97 17.86 -8.72
C MET A 63 -1.83 18.60 -9.76
N ASN A 64 -2.83 17.92 -10.33
CA ASN A 64 -3.76 18.52 -11.27
C ASN A 64 -4.62 19.64 -10.62
N GLY A 65 -5.00 19.47 -9.35
CA GLY A 65 -5.72 20.50 -8.58
C GLY A 65 -4.87 21.72 -8.20
N ASN A 66 -3.54 21.57 -8.09
CA ASN A 66 -2.61 22.64 -7.69
C ASN A 66 -1.90 23.33 -8.87
N MET A 67 -1.96 22.80 -10.10
CA MET A 67 -1.33 23.41 -11.29
C MET A 67 -2.26 24.33 -12.10
N MET A 68 -3.53 24.51 -11.70
CA MET A 68 -4.49 25.41 -12.35
C MET A 68 -4.88 26.62 -11.49
N LYS A 69 -3.96 27.13 -10.67
CA LYS A 69 -4.06 28.45 -10.03
C LYS A 69 -2.82 29.27 -10.33
#